data_AF-A0A7X7V8G3-F1
#
_entry.id   AF-A0A7X7V8G3-F1
#
_cell.length_a   1.000
_cell.length_b   1.000
_cell.length_c   1.000
_cell.angle_alpha   90.00
_cell.angle_beta   90.00
_cell.angle_gamma   90.00
#
_symmetry.space_group_name_H-M   'P 1'
#
loop_
_entity.id
_entity.type
_entity.pdbx_description
1 polymer ?
#
loop_
_entity_poly.entity_id
_entity_poly.type
_entity_poly.pdbx_seq_one_letter_code
_entity_poly.pdbx_strand_id
1 'polypeptide(L)'
;GLQASADRFDQLAGCGVDDDFGRGASPADRARGDRANRPNPCLGAVRSAPFHAVRVVPADQGTKGGLLTDEHGSVLRVDGPMPGLWAIGSAAASVTGAADPAPGVGLAEAMVAGRAVASALAAVS
;
A
#
# COMPACT_ATOMS: atom_id res chain seq x y z
N GLY A 1 13.91 26.11 -10.08
CA GLY A 1 13.48 26.54 -8.73
C GLY A 1 11.98 26.32 -8.58
N LEU A 2 11.41 26.50 -7.39
CA LEU A 2 10.01 26.14 -7.11
C LEU A 2 9.00 26.77 -8.08
N GLN A 3 9.12 28.07 -8.39
CA GLN A 3 8.23 28.76 -9.32
C GLN A 3 8.23 28.11 -10.71
N ALA A 4 9.42 27.90 -11.30
CA ALA A 4 9.54 27.27 -12.61
C ALA A 4 8.95 25.84 -12.65
N SER A 5 9.04 25.09 -11.54
CA SER A 5 8.41 23.77 -11.43
C SER A 5 6.88 23.85 -11.38
N ALA A 6 6.33 24.85 -10.68
CA ALA A 6 4.88 25.10 -10.67
C ALA A 6 4.39 25.53 -12.05
N ASP A 7 5.09 26.45 -12.71
CA ASP A 7 4.76 26.92 -14.07
C ASP A 7 4.79 25.77 -15.08
N ARG A 8 5.78 24.88 -14.98
CA ARG A 8 5.85 23.66 -15.81
C ARG A 8 4.66 22.76 -15.55
N PHE A 9 4.37 22.44 -14.29
CA PHE A 9 3.23 21.57 -13.94
C PHE A 9 1.89 22.13 -14.41
N ASP A 10 1.73 23.45 -14.38
CA ASP A 10 0.54 24.14 -14.89
C ASP A 10 0.36 23.99 -16.41
N GLN A 11 1.45 23.96 -17.18
CA GLN A 11 1.40 23.67 -18.61
C GLN A 11 0.95 22.22 -18.84
N LEU A 12 1.52 21.26 -18.08
CA LEU A 12 1.16 19.84 -18.14
C LEU A 12 -0.33 19.63 -17.83
N ALA A 13 -0.82 20.29 -16.77
CA ALA A 13 -2.23 20.26 -16.39
C ALA A 13 -3.13 20.83 -17.49
N GLY A 14 -2.73 21.95 -18.11
CA GLY A 14 -3.45 22.55 -19.24
C GLY A 14 -3.55 21.62 -20.46
N CYS A 15 -2.46 20.92 -20.80
CA CYS A 15 -2.43 19.95 -21.89
C CYS A 15 -3.09 18.61 -21.54
N GLY A 16 -3.22 18.28 -20.25
CA GLY A 16 -3.76 17.00 -19.77
C GLY A 16 -2.78 15.83 -19.79
N VAL A 17 -1.52 16.09 -20.08
CA VAL A 17 -0.47 15.08 -20.23
C VAL A 17 0.73 15.53 -19.40
N ASP A 18 1.14 14.67 -18.47
CA ASP A 18 2.41 14.79 -17.76
C ASP A 18 3.44 13.94 -18.50
N ASP A 19 4.24 14.58 -19.36
CA ASP A 19 5.34 13.96 -20.09
C ASP A 19 6.66 13.94 -19.29
N ASP A 20 6.69 14.55 -18.11
CA ASP A 20 7.85 14.52 -17.22
C ASP A 20 7.88 13.20 -16.41
N PHE A 21 6.72 12.76 -15.88
CA PHE A 21 6.63 11.58 -15.01
C PHE A 21 5.46 10.62 -15.33
N GLY A 22 4.60 10.94 -16.30
CA GLY A 22 3.51 10.04 -16.71
C GLY A 22 2.30 10.01 -15.78
N ARG A 23 2.13 10.98 -14.86
CA ARG A 23 1.00 11.01 -13.92
C ARG A 23 -0.33 11.05 -14.66
N GLY A 24 -1.23 10.13 -14.31
CA GLY A 24 -2.56 10.07 -14.91
C GLY A 24 -2.56 9.54 -16.35
N ALA A 25 -1.50 8.83 -16.78
CA ALA A 25 -1.48 8.14 -18.07
C ALA A 25 -2.37 6.88 -18.07
N SER A 26 -2.53 6.21 -16.92
CA SER A 26 -3.32 4.98 -16.82
C SER A 26 -4.78 5.22 -16.43
N PRO A 27 -5.73 4.34 -16.85
CA PRO A 27 -7.11 4.38 -16.35
C PRO A 27 -7.21 4.23 -14.83
N ALA A 28 -6.33 3.43 -14.23
CA ALA A 28 -6.29 3.21 -12.78
C ALA A 28 -5.92 4.49 -12.02
N ASP A 29 -4.97 5.28 -12.53
CA ASP A 29 -4.64 6.60 -11.97
C ASP A 29 -5.82 7.54 -12.08
N ARG A 30 -6.42 7.62 -13.28
CA ARG A 30 -7.55 8.52 -13.56
C ARG A 30 -8.77 8.19 -12.71
N ALA A 31 -8.99 6.92 -12.37
CA ALA A 31 -10.06 6.50 -11.47
C ALA A 31 -9.92 7.05 -10.04
N ARG A 32 -8.69 7.39 -9.61
CA ARG A 32 -8.38 7.98 -8.30
C ARG A 32 -8.32 9.51 -8.29
N GLY A 33 -8.36 10.16 -9.45
CA GLY A 33 -8.28 11.61 -9.58
C GLY A 33 -9.62 12.33 -9.33
N ASP A 34 -9.59 13.66 -9.33
CA ASP A 34 -10.79 14.49 -9.24
C ASP A 34 -11.56 14.46 -10.57
N ARG A 35 -12.73 13.83 -10.56
CA ARG A 35 -13.59 13.71 -11.75
C ARG A 35 -14.21 15.03 -12.21
N ALA A 36 -14.16 16.10 -11.44
CA ALA A 36 -14.54 17.44 -11.89
C ALA A 36 -13.39 18.11 -12.68
N ASN A 37 -12.16 17.70 -12.44
CA ASN A 37 -10.99 18.26 -13.11
C ASN A 37 -10.83 17.70 -14.54
N ARG A 38 -10.55 18.59 -15.49
CA ARG A 38 -10.38 18.30 -16.92
C ARG A 38 -9.16 19.05 -17.46
N PRO A 39 -8.52 18.56 -18.52
CA PRO A 39 -8.84 17.33 -19.28
C PRO A 39 -8.39 16.03 -18.58
N ASN A 40 -7.48 16.10 -17.61
CA ASN A 40 -6.98 14.94 -16.88
C ASN A 40 -7.29 15.06 -15.38
N PRO A 41 -8.07 14.13 -14.79
CA PRO A 41 -8.49 14.21 -13.39
C PRO A 41 -7.33 14.15 -12.38
N CYS A 42 -6.13 13.72 -12.81
CA CYS A 42 -4.94 13.64 -11.97
C CYS A 42 -4.08 14.91 -11.98
N LEU A 43 -4.30 15.85 -12.90
CA LEU A 43 -3.45 17.03 -13.11
C LEU A 43 -4.20 18.33 -12.82
N GLY A 44 -4.17 18.78 -11.56
CA GLY A 44 -4.80 20.04 -11.13
C GLY A 44 -3.78 21.17 -11.03
N ALA A 45 -3.95 22.24 -11.81
CA ALA A 45 -3.03 23.38 -11.83
C ALA A 45 -2.90 24.07 -10.45
N VAL A 46 -1.71 24.57 -10.12
CA VAL A 46 -1.36 25.20 -8.84
C VAL A 46 -1.25 26.72 -9.03
N ARG A 47 -2.41 27.38 -9.17
CA ARG A 47 -2.49 28.82 -9.53
C ARG A 47 -3.02 29.72 -8.43
N SER A 48 -3.84 29.18 -7.54
CA SER A 48 -4.63 29.98 -6.60
C SER A 48 -4.01 29.97 -5.22
N ALA A 49 -3.69 31.17 -4.73
CA ALA A 49 -3.32 31.38 -3.33
C ALA A 49 -4.53 31.18 -2.39
N PRO A 50 -4.30 30.88 -1.10
CA PRO A 50 -3.00 30.72 -0.44
C PRO A 50 -2.29 29.42 -0.85
N PHE A 51 -0.98 29.51 -1.10
CA PHE A 51 -0.15 28.34 -1.38
C PHE A 51 0.31 27.70 -0.06
N HIS A 52 0.28 26.38 -0.03
CA HIS A 52 0.68 25.59 1.14
C HIS A 52 1.80 24.61 0.76
N ALA A 53 2.72 24.40 1.70
CA ALA A 53 3.77 23.40 1.59
C ALA A 53 3.71 22.47 2.81
N VAL A 54 3.81 21.16 2.57
CA VAL A 54 3.83 20.13 3.61
C VAL A 54 5.11 19.32 3.44
N ARG A 55 5.83 19.09 4.54
CA ARG A 55 7.00 18.20 4.51
C ARG A 55 6.52 16.75 4.43
N VAL A 56 6.84 16.09 3.32
CA VAL A 56 6.62 14.64 3.15
C VAL A 56 7.91 13.91 3.51
N VAL A 57 7.81 12.89 4.35
CA VAL A 57 8.91 11.98 4.70
C VAL A 57 8.48 10.55 4.43
N PRO A 58 9.40 9.64 4.07
CA PRO A 58 9.08 8.22 4.00
C PRO A 58 8.51 7.73 5.34
N ALA A 59 7.39 7.02 5.28
CA ALA A 59 6.76 6.37 6.43
C ALA A 59 6.35 4.95 6.02
N ASP A 60 6.46 4.00 6.94
CA ASP A 60 5.96 2.66 6.75
C ASP A 60 4.49 2.54 7.22
N GLN A 61 3.78 1.54 6.69
CA GLN A 61 2.43 1.17 7.13
C GLN A 61 2.46 -0.06 8.04
N GLY A 62 3.59 -0.30 8.73
CA GLY A 62 3.88 -1.50 9.49
C GLY A 62 4.96 -2.37 8.85
N THR A 63 5.58 -3.22 9.67
CA THR A 63 6.62 -4.15 9.23
C THR A 63 6.02 -5.42 8.61
N LYS A 64 6.70 -5.97 7.59
CA LYS A 64 6.33 -7.24 6.93
C LYS A 64 7.15 -8.46 7.38
N GLY A 65 8.13 -8.25 8.27
CA GLY A 65 8.84 -9.34 8.94
C GLY A 65 8.00 -9.98 10.03
N GLY A 66 8.55 -10.99 10.72
CA GLY A 66 7.89 -11.66 11.83
C GLY A 66 8.34 -13.11 11.95
N LEU A 67 7.60 -13.88 12.73
CA LEU A 67 7.81 -15.31 12.89
C LEU A 67 7.42 -16.05 11.60
N LEU A 68 8.22 -17.02 11.19
CA LEU A 68 7.83 -17.92 10.09
C LEU A 68 6.70 -18.83 10.56
N THR A 69 5.68 -19.00 9.71
CA THR A 69 4.53 -19.87 10.01
C THR A 69 4.24 -20.80 8.84
N ASP A 70 3.65 -21.96 9.15
CA ASP A 70 3.04 -22.84 8.15
C ASP A 70 1.65 -22.33 7.72
N GLU A 71 0.96 -23.10 6.86
CA GLU A 71 -0.39 -22.79 6.36
C GLU A 71 -1.49 -22.83 7.45
N HIS A 72 -1.18 -23.37 8.62
CA HIS A 72 -2.06 -23.40 9.79
C HIS A 72 -1.76 -22.27 10.79
N GLY A 73 -0.76 -21.42 10.49
CA GLY A 73 -0.31 -20.33 11.34
C GLY A 73 0.61 -20.77 12.48
N SER A 74 1.04 -22.03 12.52
CA SER A 74 1.92 -22.55 13.57
C SER A 74 3.32 -21.96 13.40
N VAL A 75 3.91 -21.46 14.47
CA VAL A 75 5.26 -20.88 14.42
C VAL A 75 6.29 -21.96 14.15
N LEU A 76 7.17 -21.73 13.17
CA LEU A 76 8.22 -22.67 12.78
C LEU A 76 9.52 -22.43 13.56
N ARG A 77 10.14 -23.53 13.99
CA ARG A 77 11.53 -23.61 14.44
C ARG A 77 12.36 -24.36 13.41
N VAL A 78 13.67 -24.47 13.65
CA VAL A 78 14.63 -25.17 12.77
C VAL A 78 14.24 -26.64 12.53
N ASP A 79 13.63 -27.27 13.52
CA ASP A 79 13.25 -28.69 13.55
C ASP A 79 11.76 -28.94 13.25
N GLY A 80 10.97 -27.89 12.98
CA GLY A 80 9.55 -27.99 12.63
C GLY A 80 8.64 -27.08 13.46
N PRO A 81 7.31 -27.29 13.42
CA PRO A 81 6.34 -26.47 14.14
C PRO A 81 6.57 -26.47 15.66
N MET A 82 6.37 -25.32 16.29
CA MET A 82 6.34 -25.18 17.74
C MET A 82 4.94 -25.49 18.28
N PRO A 83 4.76 -26.55 19.09
CA PRO A 83 3.45 -26.89 19.63
C PRO A 83 2.89 -25.76 20.50
N GLY A 84 1.61 -25.42 20.29
CA GLY A 84 0.91 -24.44 21.11
C GLY A 84 1.23 -22.97 20.80
N LEU A 85 2.03 -22.68 19.75
CA LEU A 85 2.37 -21.31 19.37
C LEU A 85 1.97 -21.00 17.93
N TRP A 86 1.20 -19.93 17.76
CA TRP A 86 0.75 -19.40 16.47
C TRP A 86 1.08 -17.91 16.35
N ALA A 87 1.27 -17.45 15.12
CA ALA A 87 1.45 -16.03 14.81
C ALA A 87 0.60 -15.65 13.59
N ILE A 88 0.01 -14.45 13.61
CA ILE A 88 -0.80 -13.91 12.52
C ILE A 88 -0.54 -12.41 12.37
N GLY A 89 -0.93 -11.84 11.23
CA GLY A 89 -0.79 -10.41 10.97
C GLY A 89 0.66 -9.94 11.08
N SER A 90 0.90 -8.76 11.65
CA SER A 90 2.25 -8.18 11.74
C SER A 90 3.23 -8.93 12.65
N ALA A 91 2.76 -9.93 13.42
CA ALA A 91 3.63 -10.82 14.19
C ALA A 91 4.20 -11.97 13.35
N ALA A 92 3.56 -12.29 12.22
CA ALA A 92 4.00 -13.32 11.29
C ALA A 92 4.71 -12.68 10.08
N ALA A 93 5.70 -13.38 9.52
CA ALA A 93 6.32 -12.97 8.28
C ALA A 93 5.28 -12.96 7.15
N SER A 94 5.17 -11.85 6.42
CA SER A 94 4.17 -11.71 5.36
C SER A 94 4.45 -12.68 4.21
N VAL A 95 3.40 -13.35 3.74
CA VAL A 95 3.48 -14.28 2.60
C VAL A 95 3.77 -13.56 1.29
N THR A 96 3.55 -12.24 1.23
CA THR A 96 3.91 -11.41 0.07
C THR A 96 5.37 -10.94 0.07
N GLY A 97 6.14 -11.26 1.11
CA GLY A 97 7.54 -10.85 1.24
C GLY A 97 7.71 -9.34 1.13
N ALA A 98 8.54 -8.88 0.20
CA ALA A 98 8.78 -7.46 -0.03
C ALA A 98 7.69 -6.77 -0.89
N ALA A 99 6.80 -7.53 -1.53
CA ALA A 99 5.79 -6.98 -2.42
C ALA A 99 4.60 -6.42 -1.64
N ASP A 100 3.93 -5.40 -2.19
CA ASP A 100 2.65 -4.89 -1.69
C ASP A 100 1.61 -4.90 -2.81
N PRO A 101 0.94 -6.04 -3.06
CA PRO A 101 0.23 -6.26 -4.31
C PRO A 101 -1.06 -5.46 -4.43
N ALA A 102 -1.69 -5.08 -3.31
CA ALA A 102 -2.91 -4.29 -3.29
C ALA A 102 -3.13 -3.60 -1.92
N PRO A 103 -3.90 -2.51 -1.88
CA PRO A 103 -4.37 -1.94 -0.62
C PRO A 103 -5.14 -2.97 0.23
N GLY A 104 -4.83 -3.05 1.53
CA GLY A 104 -5.54 -3.92 2.47
C GLY A 104 -5.00 -5.35 2.58
N VAL A 105 -3.94 -5.71 1.85
CA VAL A 105 -3.34 -7.06 1.87
C VAL A 105 -2.96 -7.50 3.28
N GLY A 106 -2.31 -6.65 4.08
CA GLY A 106 -1.92 -7.03 5.46
C GLY A 106 -3.11 -7.39 6.35
N LEU A 107 -4.25 -6.73 6.18
CA LEU A 107 -5.48 -7.07 6.90
C LEU A 107 -6.06 -8.40 6.40
N ALA A 108 -6.07 -8.61 5.08
CA ALA A 108 -6.53 -9.86 4.49
C ALA A 108 -5.68 -11.06 4.95
N GLU A 109 -4.35 -10.93 4.96
CA GLU A 109 -3.42 -11.94 5.48
C GLU A 109 -3.74 -12.27 6.95
N ALA A 110 -3.91 -11.24 7.80
CA ALA A 110 -4.26 -11.43 9.21
C ALA A 110 -5.59 -12.17 9.40
N MET A 111 -6.63 -11.81 8.64
CA MET A 111 -7.95 -12.44 8.74
C MET A 111 -7.94 -13.90 8.29
N VAL A 112 -7.28 -14.20 7.18
CA VAL A 112 -7.19 -15.57 6.65
C VAL A 112 -6.37 -16.46 7.59
N ALA A 113 -5.21 -15.98 8.04
CA ALA A 113 -4.38 -16.71 9.00
C ALA A 113 -5.13 -16.93 10.33
N GLY A 114 -5.85 -15.91 10.82
CA GLY A 114 -6.68 -16.02 12.02
C GLY A 114 -7.75 -17.12 11.90
N ARG A 115 -8.41 -17.23 10.73
CA ARG A 115 -9.35 -18.31 10.45
C ARG A 115 -8.68 -19.69 10.44
N ALA A 116 -7.48 -19.79 9.85
CA ALA A 116 -6.72 -21.04 9.79
C ALA A 116 -6.33 -21.51 11.19
N VAL A 117 -5.80 -20.62 12.03
CA VAL A 117 -5.46 -20.90 13.44
C VAL A 117 -6.69 -21.34 14.22
N ALA A 118 -7.82 -20.63 14.11
CA ALA A 118 -9.05 -21.00 14.80
C ALA A 118 -9.54 -22.40 14.39
N SER A 119 -9.40 -22.75 13.10
CA SER A 119 -9.78 -24.07 12.58
C SER A 119 -8.84 -25.17 13.09
N ALA A 120 -7.54 -24.90 13.16
CA ALA A 120 -6.54 -25.83 13.70
C ALA A 120 -6.78 -26.09 15.20
N LEU A 121 -7.08 -25.05 15.98
CA LEU A 121 -7.39 -25.18 17.41
C LEU A 121 -8.65 -26.02 17.67
N ALA A 122 -9.69 -25.84 16.84
CA ALA A 122 -10.93 -26.59 16.97
C ALA A 122 -10.79 -28.09 16.63
N ALA A 123 -9.81 -28.48 15.80
CA ALA A 123 -9.58 -29.88 15.44
C ALA A 123 -8.86 -30.70 16.52
N VAL A 124 -8.27 -30.04 17.52
CA VAL A 124 -7.51 -30.66 18.62
C VAL A 124 -8.29 -30.56 19.95
N SER A 125 -9.47 -29.91 19.94
CA SER A 125 -10.41 -29.81 21.07
C SER A 125 -11.42 -30.94 21.04
#